data_AF-A0A0F2SKH1-F1
#
_entry.id   AF-A0A0F2SKH1-F1
#
_cell.length_a   1.000
_cell.length_b   1.000
_cell.length_c   1.000
_cell.angle_alpha   90.00
_cell.angle_beta   90.00
_cell.angle_gamma   90.00
#
_symmetry.space_group_name_H-M   'P 1'
#
loop_
_entity.id
_entity.type
_entity.pdbx_description
1 polymer ?
#
loop_
_entity_poly.entity_id
_entity_poly.type
_entity_poly.pdbx_seq_one_letter_code
_entity_poly.pdbx_strand_id
1 'polypeptide(L)'
;MLEQNSHFYNDEGEVILLFDNLYNLVKDNLNQRLFDPKNLELLKQLMKTLVGMTVHLQVNSDSQYYRINESVMCVKSATFVGGKISIRTTTQNIGFQAVGIIITAQPDQIMITAPNSEEVGSMLIMIITREENRAT
;
A
#
# COMPACT_ATOMS: atom_id res chain seq x y z
N MET A 1 1.46 18.79 43.47
CA MET A 1 1.01 17.39 43.34
C MET A 1 0.40 17.22 41.96
N LEU A 2 0.99 16.29 41.17
CA LEU A 2 0.45 15.48 40.05
C LEU A 2 -0.23 16.24 38.89
N GLU A 3 0.05 16.03 37.59
CA GLU A 3 0.95 15.18 36.80
C GLU A 3 0.78 15.69 35.33
N GLN A 4 1.85 16.12 34.67
CA GLN A 4 2.39 15.53 33.43
C GLN A 4 1.44 14.60 32.62
N ASN A 5 1.11 15.04 31.40
CA ASN A 5 1.35 14.25 30.18
C ASN A 5 1.20 15.15 28.93
N SER A 6 2.15 16.07 28.80
CA SER A 6 2.54 16.64 27.52
C SER A 6 3.63 15.76 26.92
N HIS A 7 3.26 14.88 25.98
CA HIS A 7 4.22 14.24 25.07
C HIS A 7 3.72 14.36 23.63
N PHE A 8 3.56 15.60 23.19
CA PHE A 8 3.98 15.98 21.84
C PHE A 8 5.46 16.33 21.97
N TYR A 9 6.35 15.45 21.55
CA TYR A 9 7.71 15.72 21.05
C TYR A 9 8.39 14.37 20.82
N ASN A 10 8.57 14.03 19.55
CA ASN A 10 9.88 13.62 19.03
C ASN A 10 9.95 14.29 17.66
N ASP A 11 10.35 15.56 17.70
CA ASP A 11 10.69 16.40 16.57
C ASP A 11 12.23 16.49 16.56
N GLU A 12 12.87 15.36 16.22
CA GLU A 12 14.31 15.26 15.94
C GLU A 12 14.52 14.22 14.82
N GLY A 13 14.55 14.69 13.57
CA GLY A 13 15.56 14.30 12.58
C GLY A 13 15.58 12.90 11.98
N GLU A 14 14.67 11.98 12.27
CA GLU A 14 14.52 10.77 11.45
C GLU A 14 13.75 11.11 10.17
N VAL A 15 14.48 11.33 9.08
CA VAL A 15 13.95 11.21 7.72
C VAL A 15 13.37 9.80 7.60
N ILE A 16 12.05 9.66 7.80
CA ILE A 16 11.38 8.37 7.67
C ILE A 16 11.43 7.99 6.20
N LEU A 17 12.40 7.17 5.81
CA LEU A 17 12.50 6.62 4.45
C LEU A 17 11.36 5.61 4.25
N LEU A 18 10.15 6.13 3.97
CA LEU A 18 8.92 5.36 3.82
C LEU A 18 9.09 4.23 2.80
N PHE A 19 9.80 4.52 1.71
CA PHE A 19 10.14 3.53 0.69
C PHE A 19 10.99 2.38 1.25
N ASP A 20 12.09 2.68 1.94
CA ASP A 20 13.00 1.66 2.48
C ASP A 20 12.35 0.85 3.61
N ASN A 21 11.49 1.48 4.40
CA ASN A 21 10.67 0.80 5.41
C ASN A 21 9.72 -0.20 4.76
N LEU A 22 9.02 0.20 3.71
CA LEU A 22 8.17 -0.71 2.96
C LEU A 22 8.97 -1.84 2.32
N TYR A 23 10.11 -1.53 1.68
CA TYR A 23 10.98 -2.53 1.07
C TYR A 23 11.43 -3.57 2.10
N ASN A 24 11.92 -3.12 3.26
CA ASN A 24 12.39 -4.01 4.31
C ASN A 24 11.29 -4.90 4.88
N LEU A 25 10.05 -4.41 4.93
CA LEU A 25 8.90 -5.20 5.35
C LEU A 25 8.59 -6.35 4.39
N VAL A 26 8.76 -6.14 3.08
CA VAL A 26 8.26 -7.07 2.05
C VAL A 26 9.35 -7.88 1.34
N LYS A 27 10.64 -7.53 1.51
CA LYS A 27 11.77 -8.12 0.76
C LYS A 27 11.84 -9.64 0.78
N ASP A 28 11.50 -10.27 1.91
CA ASP A 28 11.56 -11.73 2.06
C ASP A 28 10.36 -12.45 1.41
N ASN A 29 9.36 -11.68 0.97
CA ASN A 29 8.10 -12.14 0.41
C ASN A 29 7.88 -11.69 -1.04
N LEU A 30 8.90 -11.11 -1.68
CA LEU A 30 8.83 -10.67 -3.07
C LEU A 30 8.54 -11.83 -4.01
N ASN A 31 7.75 -11.57 -5.04
CA ASN A 31 7.29 -12.53 -6.05
C ASN A 31 6.47 -13.71 -5.50
N GLN A 32 6.10 -13.68 -4.21
CA GLN A 32 5.19 -14.66 -3.61
C GLN A 32 3.77 -14.10 -3.59
N ARG A 33 2.79 -14.99 -3.71
CA ARG A 33 1.38 -14.63 -3.53
C ARG A 33 1.03 -14.62 -2.05
N LEU A 34 0.74 -13.45 -1.52
CA LEU A 34 0.27 -13.23 -0.16
C LEU A 34 -1.25 -13.32 -0.13
N PHE A 35 -1.78 -14.19 0.72
CA PHE A 35 -3.21 -14.34 0.92
C PHE A 35 -3.53 -14.62 2.39
N ASP A 36 -4.71 -14.17 2.84
CA ASP A 36 -5.26 -14.41 4.17
C ASP A 36 -5.73 -15.87 4.26
N PRO A 37 -5.40 -16.65 5.32
CA PRO A 37 -4.90 -16.24 6.64
C PRO A 37 -3.40 -16.36 6.92
N LYS A 38 -2.65 -17.07 6.07
CA LYS A 38 -1.23 -17.35 6.33
C LYS A 38 -0.37 -16.09 6.46
N ASN A 39 -0.74 -15.03 5.74
CA ASN A 39 0.04 -13.80 5.64
C ASN A 39 -0.70 -12.60 6.25
N LEU A 40 -1.74 -12.83 7.07
CA LEU A 40 -2.62 -11.77 7.57
C LEU A 40 -1.86 -10.67 8.33
N GLU A 41 -0.89 -11.03 9.16
CA GLU A 41 -0.11 -10.05 9.92
C GLU A 41 0.76 -9.19 9.00
N LEU A 42 1.45 -9.80 8.04
CA LEU A 42 2.22 -9.08 7.02
C LEU A 42 1.31 -8.15 6.19
N LEU A 43 0.12 -8.61 5.80
CA LEU A 43 -0.85 -7.80 5.07
C LEU A 43 -1.35 -6.61 5.89
N LYS A 44 -1.58 -6.78 7.20
CA LYS A 44 -1.94 -5.67 8.10
C LYS A 44 -0.81 -4.65 8.21
N GLN A 45 0.42 -5.12 8.38
CA GLN A 45 1.60 -4.26 8.47
C GLN A 45 1.83 -3.53 7.14
N LEU A 46 1.70 -4.21 6.01
CA LEU A 46 1.77 -3.62 4.68
C LEU A 46 0.78 -2.46 4.55
N MET A 47 -0.50 -2.69 4.86
CA MET A 47 -1.54 -1.66 4.79
C MET A 47 -1.28 -0.50 5.73
N LYS A 48 -0.73 -0.75 6.92
CA LYS A 48 -0.32 0.31 7.85
C LYS A 48 0.84 1.13 7.30
N THR A 49 1.86 0.49 6.75
CA THR A 49 3.04 1.15 6.15
C THR A 49 2.68 2.00 4.95
N LEU A 50 1.65 1.61 4.18
CA LEU A 50 1.16 2.41 3.06
C LEU A 50 0.58 3.76 3.49
N VAL A 51 0.12 3.92 4.75
CA VAL A 51 -0.47 5.19 5.21
C VAL A 51 0.59 6.29 5.22
N GLY A 52 0.29 7.41 4.56
CA GLY A 52 1.20 8.53 4.37
C GLY A 52 2.06 8.43 3.10
N MET A 53 2.15 7.26 2.46
CA MET A 53 2.92 7.09 1.23
C MET A 53 2.20 7.70 0.02
N THR A 54 2.99 8.20 -0.92
CA THR A 54 2.55 8.59 -2.26
C THR A 54 2.56 7.37 -3.18
N VAL A 55 1.43 7.11 -3.83
CA VAL A 55 1.21 5.94 -4.69
C VAL A 55 0.61 6.36 -6.02
N HIS A 56 1.01 5.68 -7.08
CA HIS A 56 0.30 5.69 -8.36
C HIS A 56 -0.67 4.52 -8.35
N LEU A 57 -1.96 4.80 -8.48
CA LEU A 57 -3.00 3.78 -8.45
C LEU A 57 -3.57 3.60 -9.84
N GLN A 58 -3.61 2.34 -10.27
CA GLN A 58 -4.22 1.92 -11.52
C GLN A 58 -5.18 0.77 -11.21
N VAL A 59 -6.37 0.81 -11.80
CA VAL A 59 -7.27 -0.34 -11.82
C VAL A 59 -7.49 -0.70 -13.28
N ASN A 60 -6.92 -1.82 -13.69
CA ASN A 60 -7.18 -2.38 -15.00
C ASN A 60 -8.41 -3.26 -14.87
N SER A 61 -9.46 -2.93 -15.61
CA SER A 61 -10.69 -3.71 -15.62
C SER A 61 -11.22 -3.82 -17.04
N ASP A 62 -11.65 -5.03 -17.39
CA ASP A 62 -12.44 -5.26 -18.58
C ASP A 62 -13.86 -4.66 -18.44
N SER A 63 -14.27 -4.30 -17.22
CA SER A 63 -15.48 -3.54 -16.97
C SER A 63 -15.23 -2.03 -17.14
N GLN A 64 -16.12 -1.35 -17.84
CA GLN A 64 -16.00 0.09 -18.10
C GLN A 64 -16.05 0.96 -16.83
N TYR A 65 -16.46 0.40 -15.69
CA TYR A 65 -16.65 1.10 -14.42
C TYR A 65 -15.35 1.46 -13.69
N TYR A 66 -14.25 0.76 -13.96
CA TYR A 66 -13.01 0.88 -13.19
C TYR A 66 -11.84 1.46 -13.99
N ARG A 67 -12.08 2.07 -15.16
CA ARG A 67 -11.01 2.73 -15.93
C ARG A 67 -10.55 4.00 -15.23
N ILE A 68 -9.67 3.83 -14.24
CA ILE A 68 -9.03 4.93 -13.53
C ILE A 68 -7.70 5.21 -14.25
N ASN A 69 -7.58 6.42 -14.77
CA ASN A 69 -6.32 6.94 -15.28
C ASN A 69 -5.32 7.07 -14.13
N GLU A 70 -4.07 6.69 -14.41
CA GLU A 70 -2.93 6.81 -13.51
C GLU A 70 -2.91 8.18 -12.84
N SER A 71 -2.82 8.19 -11.51
CA SER A 71 -2.79 9.42 -10.72
C SER A 71 -1.96 9.19 -9.47
N VAL A 72 -1.06 10.14 -9.22
CA VAL A 72 -0.19 10.21 -8.04
C VAL A 72 -0.99 10.72 -6.86
N MET A 73 -1.06 9.96 -5.77
CA MET A 73 -1.92 10.27 -4.63
C MET A 73 -1.32 9.84 -3.30
N CYS A 74 -1.55 10.61 -2.24
CA CYS A 74 -1.15 10.23 -0.89
C CYS A 74 -2.22 9.37 -0.22
N VAL A 75 -1.83 8.23 0.34
CA VAL A 75 -2.72 7.30 1.07
C VAL A 75 -3.05 7.87 2.45
N LYS A 76 -4.36 7.98 2.75
CA LYS A 76 -4.88 8.41 4.05
C LYS A 76 -5.25 7.24 4.96
N SER A 77 -5.70 6.13 4.37
CA SER A 77 -5.91 4.87 5.09
C SER A 77 -5.92 3.71 4.12
N ALA A 78 -5.42 2.54 4.55
CA ALA A 78 -5.51 1.30 3.80
C ALA A 78 -5.85 0.13 4.73
N THR A 79 -6.65 -0.83 4.23
CA THR A 79 -6.99 -2.06 4.97
C THR A 79 -7.09 -3.26 4.03
N PHE A 80 -6.76 -4.44 4.54
CA PHE A 80 -7.01 -5.73 3.90
C PHE A 80 -7.80 -6.63 4.86
N VAL A 81 -9.05 -6.95 4.53
CA VAL A 81 -9.92 -7.80 5.36
C VAL A 81 -10.73 -8.73 4.47
N GLY A 82 -10.63 -10.05 4.69
CA GLY A 82 -11.47 -11.04 3.99
C GLY A 82 -11.36 -10.96 2.46
N GLY A 83 -10.15 -10.76 1.94
CA GLY A 83 -9.91 -10.61 0.50
C GLY A 83 -10.36 -9.28 -0.10
N LYS A 84 -10.70 -8.28 0.72
CA LYS A 84 -11.05 -6.94 0.25
C LYS A 84 -9.96 -5.94 0.63
N ILE A 85 -9.45 -5.23 -0.38
CA ILE A 85 -8.59 -4.06 -0.24
C ILE A 85 -9.49 -2.82 -0.19
N SER A 86 -9.26 -1.95 0.78
CA SER A 86 -9.88 -0.63 0.84
C SER A 86 -8.79 0.42 1.01
N ILE A 87 -8.67 1.35 0.07
CA ILE A 87 -7.67 2.42 0.08
C ILE A 87 -8.40 3.75 -0.07
N ARG A 88 -8.18 4.64 0.89
CA ARG A 88 -8.60 6.04 0.80
C ARG A 88 -7.38 6.88 0.52
N THR A 89 -7.41 7.67 -0.54
CA THR A 89 -6.38 8.64 -0.87
C THR A 89 -6.89 10.07 -0.70
N THR A 90 -6.05 11.04 -1.08
CA THR A 90 -6.42 12.45 -1.15
C THR A 90 -7.59 12.75 -2.08
N THR A 91 -7.79 11.96 -3.14
CA THR A 91 -8.74 12.28 -4.21
C THR A 91 -9.77 11.19 -4.46
N GLN A 92 -9.55 9.96 -4.00
CA GLN A 92 -10.44 8.84 -4.27
C GLN A 92 -10.54 7.83 -3.12
N ASN A 93 -11.63 7.06 -3.15
CA ASN A 93 -11.82 5.88 -2.33
C ASN A 93 -11.89 4.67 -3.26
N ILE A 94 -10.98 3.72 -3.09
CA ILE A 94 -10.93 2.47 -3.85
C ILE A 94 -11.33 1.32 -2.93
N GLY A 95 -12.37 0.60 -3.32
CA GLY A 95 -12.69 -0.71 -2.79
C GLY A 95 -12.44 -1.75 -3.89
N PHE A 96 -11.63 -2.76 -3.60
CA PHE A 96 -11.23 -3.76 -4.58
C PHE A 96 -11.23 -5.16 -3.97
N GLN A 97 -11.88 -6.12 -4.64
CA GLN A 97 -11.85 -7.51 -4.23
C GLN A 97 -10.60 -8.17 -4.81
N ALA A 98 -9.81 -8.83 -3.98
CA ALA A 98 -8.54 -9.45 -4.35
C ALA A 98 -8.48 -10.90 -3.86
N VAL A 99 -8.06 -11.81 -4.75
CA VAL A 99 -7.78 -13.21 -4.40
C VAL A 99 -6.35 -13.43 -3.90
N GLY A 100 -5.63 -12.33 -3.66
CA GLY A 100 -4.26 -12.31 -3.16
C GLY A 100 -3.56 -11.02 -3.56
N ILE A 101 -2.34 -10.85 -3.06
CA ILE A 101 -1.45 -9.74 -3.39
C ILE A 101 -0.09 -10.30 -3.77
N ILE A 102 0.51 -9.78 -4.84
CA ILE A 102 1.87 -10.08 -5.26
C ILE A 102 2.65 -8.77 -5.17
N ILE A 103 3.83 -8.83 -4.57
CA ILE A 103 4.71 -7.66 -4.41
C ILE A 103 5.98 -7.92 -5.18
N THR A 104 6.38 -6.94 -5.99
CA THR A 104 7.64 -6.95 -6.74
C THR A 104 8.39 -5.66 -6.44
N ALA A 105 9.71 -5.68 -6.58
CA ALA A 105 10.54 -4.52 -6.31
C ALA A 105 11.68 -4.39 -7.33
N GLN A 106 11.99 -3.14 -7.67
CA GLN A 106 13.16 -2.67 -8.39
C GLN A 106 13.87 -1.63 -7.50
N PRO A 107 15.11 -1.21 -7.80
CA PRO A 107 15.88 -0.30 -6.94
C PRO A 107 15.11 0.97 -6.50
N ASP A 108 14.31 1.53 -7.42
CA ASP A 108 13.57 2.78 -7.22
C ASP A 108 12.05 2.62 -7.21
N GLN A 109 11.54 1.38 -7.20
CA GLN A 109 10.10 1.13 -7.30
C GLN A 109 9.68 -0.13 -6.55
N ILE A 110 8.55 -0.06 -5.83
CA ILE A 110 7.82 -1.23 -5.33
C ILE A 110 6.47 -1.25 -6.04
N MET A 111 6.09 -2.41 -6.57
CA MET A 111 4.81 -2.61 -7.21
C MET A 111 4.02 -3.68 -6.47
N ILE A 112 2.79 -3.32 -6.10
CA ILE A 112 1.82 -4.20 -5.45
C ILE A 112 0.71 -4.49 -6.46
N THR A 113 0.55 -5.75 -6.83
CA THR A 113 -0.48 -6.21 -7.76
C THR A 113 -1.49 -7.08 -7.03
N ALA A 114 -2.77 -6.74 -7.14
CA ALA A 114 -3.86 -7.47 -6.52
C ALA A 114 -4.90 -7.86 -7.59
N PRO A 115 -4.89 -9.11 -8.07
CA PRO A 115 -5.90 -9.61 -9.02
C PRO A 115 -7.22 -9.93 -8.32
N ASN A 116 -8.35 -9.73 -8.99
CA ASN A 116 -9.68 -10.06 -8.46
C ASN A 116 -10.11 -11.52 -8.68
N SER A 117 -9.48 -12.23 -9.61
CA SER A 117 -9.72 -13.64 -9.93
C SER A 117 -8.45 -14.32 -10.44
N GLU A 118 -8.45 -15.66 -10.49
CA GLU A 118 -7.33 -16.45 -11.01
C GLU A 118 -7.35 -16.55 -12.55
N GLU A 119 -8.51 -16.39 -13.15
CA GLU A 119 -8.74 -16.28 -14.59
C GLU A 119 -8.91 -14.80 -14.95
N VAL A 120 -8.54 -14.42 -16.19
CA VAL A 120 -8.48 -13.03 -16.71
C VAL A 120 -9.53 -12.13 -16.06
N GLY A 121 -9.07 -11.22 -15.21
CA GLY A 121 -9.90 -10.43 -14.32
C GLY A 121 -9.34 -9.03 -14.11
N SER A 122 -10.09 -8.22 -13.37
CA SER A 122 -9.62 -6.89 -13.00
C SER A 122 -8.40 -6.99 -12.07
N MET A 123 -7.49 -6.04 -12.18
CA MET A 123 -6.31 -5.94 -11.33
C MET A 123 -6.18 -4.55 -10.77
N LEU A 124 -5.99 -4.46 -9.45
CA LEU A 124 -5.48 -3.27 -8.80
C LEU A 124 -3.96 -3.32 -8.84
N ILE A 125 -3.34 -2.26 -9.35
CA ILE A 125 -1.89 -2.08 -9.39
C ILE A 125 -1.58 -0.81 -8.61
N MET A 126 -0.68 -0.93 -7.64
CA MET A 126 -0.14 0.20 -6.90
C MET A 126 1.35 0.28 -7.14
N ILE A 127 1.80 1.42 -7.64
CA ILE A 127 3.21 1.70 -7.88
C ILE A 127 3.66 2.73 -6.86
N ILE A 128 4.73 2.40 -6.14
CA ILE A 128 5.33 3.23 -5.10
C ILE A 128 6.74 3.54 -5.58
N THR A 129 7.00 4.79 -5.93
CA THR A 129 8.32 5.21 -6.38
C THR A 129 9.16 5.69 -5.20
N ARG A 130 10.47 5.47 -5.26
CA ARG A 130 11.40 5.95 -4.24
C ARG A 130 11.39 7.48 -4.20
N GLU A 131 11.43 8.15 -5.35
CA GLU A 131 11.48 9.62 -5.46
C GLU A 131 10.35 10.31 -4.69
N GLU A 132 9.10 9.89 -4.89
CA GLU A 132 7.93 10.50 -4.25
C GLU A 132 7.77 10.13 -2.76
N ASN A 133 8.58 9.18 -2.28
CA ASN A 133 8.55 8.65 -0.92
C ASN A 133 9.92 8.73 -0.23
N ARG A 134 10.83 9.56 -0.75
CA ARG A 134 11.98 10.06 0.02
C ARG A 134 11.39 11.02 1.05
N ALA A 135 11.55 10.74 2.34
CA ALA A 135 11.15 11.71 3.35
C ALA A 135 11.84 13.05 3.05
N THR A 136 11.03 14.09 2.95
CA THR A 136 11.47 15.49 2.96
C THR A 136 11.87 15.87 4.36
#